data_AF-A0A0Q6AY51-F1
#
_entry.id   AF-A0A0Q6AY51-F1
#
_cell.length_a   1.000
_cell.length_b   1.000
_cell.length_c   1.000
_cell.angle_alpha   90.00
_cell.angle_beta   90.00
_cell.angle_gamma   90.00
#
_symmetry.space_group_name_H-M   'P 1'
#
loop_
_entity.id
_entity.type
_entity.pdbx_description
1 polymer ?
#
loop_
_entity_poly.entity_id
_entity_poly.type
_entity_poly.pdbx_seq_one_letter_code
_entity_poly.pdbx_strand_id
1 'polypeptide(L)' 'MTRDTPALTRALELAASGDFISVNHIRQALRREGYGTLAQDLAGAATNRAIVDQLHQAAAERTRRDGGPTGS' A
#
# COMPACT_ATOMS: atom_id res chain seq x y z
N MET A 1 7.43 -16.09 -6.08
CA MET A 1 7.44 -14.83 -6.84
C MET A 1 6.02 -14.31 -6.92
N THR A 2 5.78 -13.08 -6.47
CA THR A 2 4.48 -12.42 -6.65
C THR A 2 4.34 -12.03 -8.11
N ARG A 3 3.20 -12.34 -8.74
CA ARG A 3 2.95 -11.98 -10.15
C ARG A 3 2.78 -10.47 -10.24
N ASP A 4 3.61 -9.80 -11.03
CA ASP A 4 3.45 -8.37 -11.29
C ASP A 4 2.18 -8.18 -12.13
N THR A 5 1.22 -7.47 -11.57
CA THR A 5 -0.07 -7.17 -12.20
C THR A 5 -0.29 -5.66 -12.09
N PRO A 6 -1.02 -5.03 -13.05
CA PRO A 6 -1.32 -3.61 -12.97
C PRO A 6 -1.99 -3.20 -11.65
N ALA A 7 -2.83 -4.09 -11.10
CA ALA A 7 -3.48 -3.89 -9.80
C ALA A 7 -2.48 -3.89 -8.63
N LEU A 8 -1.48 -4.78 -8.67
CA LEU A 8 -0.43 -4.82 -7.64
C LEU A 8 0.50 -3.61 -7.73
N THR A 9 0.98 -3.28 -8.93
CA THR A 9 1.83 -2.10 -9.13
C THR A 9 1.14 -0.85 -8.59
N ARG A 10 -0.12 -0.64 -8.95
CA ARG A 10 -0.92 0.49 -8.46
C ARG A 10 -1.16 0.42 -6.94
N ALA A 11 -1.40 -0.76 -6.38
CA ALA A 11 -1.54 -0.93 -4.94
C ALA A 11 -0.27 -0.48 -4.18
N LEU A 12 0.92 -0.78 -4.71
CA LEU A 12 2.19 -0.39 -4.13
C LEU A 12 2.42 1.13 -4.23
N GLU A 13 2.06 1.76 -5.35
CA GLU A 13 2.10 3.21 -5.51
C GLU A 13 1.20 3.91 -4.46
N LEU A 14 -0.04 3.42 -4.30
CA LEU A 14 -0.96 3.95 -3.30
C LEU A 14 -0.42 3.74 -1.88
N ALA A 15 0.12 2.56 -1.56
CA ALA A 15 0.76 2.33 -0.26
C ALA A 15 1.95 3.28 -0.01
N ALA A 16 2.76 3.54 -1.02
CA ALA A 16 3.94 4.41 -0.93
C ALA A 16 3.61 5.90 -0.75
N SER A 17 2.40 6.34 -1.15
CA SER A 17 1.97 7.74 -1.00
C SER A 17 1.89 8.20 0.46
N GLY A 18 1.65 7.29 1.40
CA GLY A 18 1.38 7.63 2.81
C GLY A 18 -0.05 8.13 3.10
N ASP A 19 -0.90 8.24 2.08
CA ASP A 19 -2.32 8.61 2.22
C ASP A 19 -3.21 7.42 2.62
N PHE A 20 -2.69 6.21 2.45
CA PHE A 20 -3.38 4.96 2.73
C PHE A 20 -2.81 4.29 3.98
N ILE A 21 -3.70 3.71 4.79
CA ILE A 21 -3.36 3.11 6.09
C ILE A 21 -3.63 1.59 6.16
N SER A 22 -4.28 1.02 5.14
CA SER A 22 -4.60 -0.41 5.12
C SER A 22 -4.79 -0.94 3.71
N VAL A 23 -4.58 -2.26 3.55
CA VAL A 23 -4.83 -2.99 2.30
C VAL A 23 -6.30 -2.84 1.85
N ASN A 24 -7.24 -2.79 2.79
CA ASN A 24 -8.66 -2.61 2.46
C ASN A 24 -8.95 -1.22 1.88
N HIS A 25 -8.32 -0.17 2.42
CA HIS A 25 -8.46 1.18 1.89
C HIS A 25 -7.92 1.27 0.45
N ILE A 26 -6.76 0.65 0.20
CA ILE A 26 -6.19 0.53 -1.15
C ILE A 26 -7.13 -0.22 -2.10
N ARG A 27 -7.68 -1.37 -1.68
CA ARG A 27 -8.66 -2.13 -2.50
C ARG A 27 -9.90 -1.31 -2.85
N GLN A 28 -10.37 -0.46 -1.94
CA GLN A 28 -11.50 0.43 -2.22
C GLN A 28 -11.14 1.52 -3.24
N ALA A 29 -9.96 2.13 -3.12
CA ALA A 29 -9.49 3.11 -4.10
C ALA A 29 -9.33 2.48 -5.50
N LEU A 30 -8.70 1.32 -5.59
CA LEU A 30 -8.55 0.61 -6.87
C LEU A 30 -9.89 0.23 -7.50
N ARG A 31 -10.92 -0.12 -6.69
CA ARG A 31 -12.28 -0.33 -7.22
C ARG A 31 -12.86 0.93 -7.83
N ARG A 32 -12.63 2.10 -7.23
CA ARG A 32 -13.08 3.40 -7.76
C ARG A 32 -12.33 3.79 -9.03
N GLU A 33 -11.06 3.39 -9.15
CA GLU A 33 -10.24 3.55 -10.36
C GLU A 33 -10.62 2.56 -11.50
N GLY A 34 -11.49 1.58 -11.24
CA GLY A 34 -11.99 0.65 -12.26
C GLY A 34 -11.24 -0.68 -12.38
N TYR A 35 -10.39 -1.03 -11.41
CA TYR A 35 -9.72 -2.34 -11.42
C TYR A 35 -10.71 -3.47 -11.10
N GLY A 36 -11.10 -4.24 -12.12
CA GLY A 36 -12.09 -5.32 -12.00
C GLY A 36 -11.58 -6.64 -11.42
N THR A 37 -10.27 -6.92 -11.52
CA THR A 37 -9.64 -8.21 -11.17
C THR A 37 -8.98 -8.23 -9.79
N LEU A 38 -9.23 -7.21 -8.95
CA LEU A 38 -8.56 -7.03 -7.66
C LEU A 38 -8.60 -8.23 -6.72
N ALA A 39 -9.72 -8.95 -6.71
CA ALA A 39 -9.86 -10.13 -5.87
C ALA A 39 -8.85 -11.22 -6.26
N GLN A 40 -8.61 -11.41 -7.55
CA GLN A 40 -7.65 -12.39 -8.05
C GLN A 40 -6.21 -11.87 -7.91
N ASP A 41 -5.97 -10.61 -8.28
CA ASP A 41 -4.64 -10.03 -8.32
C ASP A 41 -4.05 -9.81 -6.91
N LEU A 42 -4.92 -9.56 -5.92
CA LEU A 42 -4.54 -9.24 -4.53
C LEU A 42 -4.93 -10.32 -3.51
N ALA A 43 -5.33 -11.52 -3.95
CA ALA A 43 -5.68 -12.61 -3.02
C ALA A 43 -4.46 -13.22 -2.30
N GLY A 44 -3.28 -13.18 -2.93
CA GLY A 44 -2.09 -13.87 -2.44
C GLY A 44 -1.57 -13.33 -1.11
N ALA A 45 -1.18 -14.22 -0.20
CA ALA A 45 -0.54 -13.84 1.07
C ALA A 45 0.75 -13.03 0.84
N ALA A 46 1.57 -13.43 -0.13
CA ALA A 46 2.77 -12.70 -0.54
C ALA A 46 2.45 -11.30 -1.08
N THR A 47 1.36 -11.16 -1.84
CA THR A 47 0.88 -9.86 -2.35
C THR A 47 0.46 -8.95 -1.20
N ASN A 48 -0.38 -9.46 -0.29
CA ASN A 48 -0.83 -8.69 0.86
C ASN A 48 0.33 -8.29 1.76
N ARG A 49 1.32 -9.18 1.92
CA ARG A 49 2.53 -8.87 2.69
C ARG A 49 3.32 -7.72 2.08
N ALA A 50 3.55 -7.74 0.77
CA ALA A 50 4.26 -6.66 0.08
C ALA A 50 3.56 -5.29 0.26
N ILE A 51 2.23 -5.26 0.17
CA ILE A 51 1.44 -4.03 0.38
C ILE A 51 1.55 -3.55 1.83
N VAL A 52 1.44 -4.47 2.80
CA VAL A 52 1.58 -4.13 4.23
C VAL A 52 2.97 -3.61 4.56
N ASP A 53 4.02 -4.26 4.04
CA ASP A 53 5.40 -3.82 4.25
C ASP A 53 5.59 -2.40 3.67
N GLN A 54 5.02 -2.10 2.49
CA GLN A 54 5.07 -0.76 1.90
C GLN A 54 4.31 0.28 2.73
N LEU A 55 3.12 -0.06 3.26
CA LEU A 55 2.33 0.80 4.14
C LEU A 55 3.12 1.16 5.42
N HIS A 56 3.81 0.19 6.02
CA HIS A 56 4.63 0.43 7.20
C HIS A 56 5.82 1.34 6.89
N GLN A 57 6.48 1.17 5.74
CA GLN A 57 7.57 2.05 5.33
C GLN A 57 7.08 3.49 5.14
N ALA A 58 5.95 3.69 4.46
CA ALA A 58 5.38 5.02 4.26
C ALA A 58 4.96 5.67 5.59
N ALA A 59 4.38 4.91 6.52
CA ALA A 59 4.02 5.40 7.84
C ALA A 59 5.24 5.79 8.69
N ALA A 60 6.32 5.00 8.63
CA ALA A 60 7.58 5.31 9.31
C ALA A 60 8.23 6.57 8.74
N GLU A 61 8.23 6.73 7.42
CA GLU A 61 8.74 7.92 6.74
C GLU A 61 7.92 9.18 7.09
N ARG A 62 6.59 9.06 7.12
CA ARG A 62 5.71 10.15 7.56
C ARG A 62 6.01 10.55 9.00
N THR A 63 6.15 9.57 9.90
CA THR A 63 6.50 9.82 11.30
C THR A 63 7.85 10.52 11.43
N ARG A 64 8.84 10.17 10.61
CA ARG A 64 10.16 10.84 10.57
C ARG A 64 10.07 12.29 10.08
N ARG A 65 9.18 12.57 9.12
CA ARG A 65 8.96 13.92 8.59
C ARG A 65 8.19 14.81 9.55
N ASP A 66 7.14 14.26 10.16
CA ASP A 66 6.26 14.96 11.09
C ASP A 66 6.89 15.08 12.49
N GLY A 67 7.79 14.16 12.84
CA GLY A 67 8.55 14.10 14.08
C GLY A 67 10.04 14.36 13.88
N GLY A 68 10.40 15.62 13.57
CA GLY A 68 11.76 16.09 13.84
C GLY A 68 12.10 15.94 15.34
N PRO A 69 13.39 15.86 15.73
CA PRO A 69 13.76 15.52 17.09
C PRO A 69 13.18 16.55 18.05
N THR A 70 12.28 16.13 18.93
CA THR A 70 12.10 16.82 20.21
C THR A 70 13.40 16.62 20.96
N GLY A 71 14.32 17.57 20.79
CA GLY A 71 15.55 17.63 21.56
C GLY A 71 15.21 17.59 23.05
N SER A 72 15.94 16.74 23.77
CA SER A 72 16.20 16.83 25.20
C SER A 72 17.55 16.20 25.46
#